data_AF-A0A6L3MW49-F1
#
_entry.id   AF-A0A6L3MW49-F1
#
_cell.length_a   1.000
_cell.length_b   1.000
_cell.length_c   1.000
_cell.angle_alpha   90.00
_cell.angle_beta   90.00
_cell.angle_gamma   90.00
#
_symmetry.space_group_name_H-M   'P 1'
#
loop_
_entity.id
_entity.type
_entity.pdbx_description
1 polymer ?
#
loop_
_entity_poly.entity_id
_entity_poly.type
_entity_poly.pdbx_seq_one_letter_code
_entity_poly.pdbx_strand_id
1 'polypeptide(L)'
;MLSPHEFATLMLVRQAPDQLDMNRAELDALLERQLVTLEQCAAGGRRAYLTDEGRTFLDVLHPSGTRRRSTRMPGSGSGEST
;
A
#
# COMPACT_ATOMS: atom_id res chain seq x y z
N MET A 1 -5.43 19.51 1.06
CA MET A 1 -5.17 18.68 2.27
C MET A 1 -6.12 17.49 2.23
N LEU A 2 -5.72 16.31 2.70
CA LEU A 2 -6.62 15.16 2.83
C LEU A 2 -7.43 15.31 4.12
N SER A 3 -8.74 15.19 4.01
CA SER A 3 -9.63 14.96 5.13
C SER A 3 -9.37 13.59 5.76
N PRO A 4 -9.76 13.40 7.04
CA PRO A 4 -9.63 12.09 7.71
C PRO A 4 -10.31 10.94 6.93
N HIS A 5 -11.41 11.23 6.24
CA HIS A 5 -12.13 10.24 5.44
C HIS A 5 -11.36 9.84 4.17
N GLU A 6 -10.79 10.80 3.44
CA GLU A 6 -9.94 10.50 2.28
C GLU A 6 -8.70 9.68 2.69
N PHE A 7 -8.09 10.03 3.83
CA PHE A 7 -6.97 9.26 4.35
C PHE A 7 -7.36 7.82 4.72
N ALA A 8 -8.52 7.62 5.35
CA ALA A 8 -9.03 6.29 5.64
C ALA A 8 -9.29 5.46 4.38
N THR A 9 -9.87 6.08 3.34
CA THR A 9 -10.06 5.45 2.03
C THR A 9 -8.71 5.06 1.41
N LEU A 10 -7.70 5.94 1.45
CA LEU A 10 -6.36 5.66 0.93
C LEU A 10 -5.69 4.48 1.68
N MET A 11 -5.87 4.40 3.00
CA MET A 11 -5.43 3.27 3.81
C MET A 11 -6.17 1.96 3.46
N LEU A 12 -7.47 2.04 3.16
CA LEU A 12 -8.25 0.88 2.69
C LEU A 12 -7.78 0.41 1.31
N VAL A 13 -7.41 1.31 0.39
CA VAL A 13 -6.83 0.93 -0.92
C VAL A 13 -5.56 0.09 -0.70
N ARG A 14 -4.74 0.45 0.30
CA ARG A 14 -3.51 -0.27 0.64
C ARG A 14 -3.77 -1.67 1.21
N GLN A 15 -4.74 -1.78 2.12
CA GLN A 15 -4.92 -2.97 2.96
C GLN A 15 -5.97 -3.94 2.42
N ALA A 16 -7.03 -3.42 1.81
CA ALA A 16 -8.20 -4.18 1.37
C ALA A 16 -8.85 -3.52 0.14
N PRO A 17 -8.16 -3.48 -1.02
CA PRO A 17 -8.69 -2.87 -2.24
C PRO A 17 -9.99 -3.53 -2.73
N ASP A 18 -10.24 -4.78 -2.36
CA ASP A 18 -11.47 -5.52 -2.66
C ASP A 18 -12.69 -5.10 -1.82
N GLN A 19 -12.46 -4.50 -0.65
CA GLN A 19 -13.54 -4.06 0.26
C GLN A 19 -13.94 -2.60 0.03
N LEU A 20 -13.24 -1.91 -0.88
CA LEU A 20 -13.53 -0.52 -1.18
C LEU A 20 -14.77 -0.39 -2.05
N ASP A 21 -15.64 0.52 -1.63
CA ASP A 21 -16.75 0.98 -2.45
C ASP A 21 -16.22 1.92 -3.54
N MET A 22 -16.32 1.47 -4.79
CA MET A 22 -15.86 2.21 -5.97
C MET A 22 -16.72 3.43 -6.31
N ASN A 23 -17.85 3.64 -5.62
CA ASN A 23 -18.76 4.77 -5.84
C ASN A 23 -18.63 5.88 -4.77
N ARG A 24 -17.55 5.83 -3.97
CA ARG A 24 -17.25 6.84 -2.95
C ARG A 24 -16.61 8.08 -3.56
N ALA A 25 -17.14 9.25 -3.24
CA ALA A 25 -16.61 10.54 -3.68
C ALA A 25 -15.16 10.78 -3.21
N GLU A 26 -14.75 10.16 -2.08
CA GLU A 26 -13.36 10.22 -1.62
C GLU A 26 -12.41 9.53 -2.60
N LEU A 27 -12.85 8.49 -3.30
CA LEU A 27 -12.03 7.80 -4.29
C LEU A 27 -11.77 8.69 -5.51
N ASP A 28 -12.79 9.44 -5.95
CA ASP A 28 -12.65 10.44 -7.01
C ASP A 28 -11.65 11.53 -6.61
N ALA A 29 -11.74 12.05 -5.38
CA ALA A 29 -10.78 13.02 -4.88
C ALA A 29 -9.34 12.48 -4.81
N LEU A 30 -9.16 11.21 -4.48
CA LEU A 30 -7.84 10.54 -4.50
C LEU A 30 -7.32 10.31 -5.93
N LEU A 31 -8.21 10.05 -6.89
CA LEU A 31 -7.89 9.91 -8.32
C LEU A 31 -7.46 11.25 -8.93
N GLU A 32 -8.20 12.32 -8.64
CA GLU A 32 -7.85 13.69 -9.07
C GLU A 32 -6.45 14.09 -8.58
N ARG A 33 -6.04 13.59 -7.41
CA ARG A 33 -4.74 13.83 -6.81
C ARG A 33 -3.67 12.83 -7.24
N GLN A 34 -4.00 11.88 -8.12
CA GLN A 34 -3.07 10.85 -8.61
C GLN A 34 -2.46 9.97 -7.49
N LEU A 35 -3.13 9.87 -6.34
CA LEU A 35 -2.68 9.00 -5.24
C LEU A 35 -3.15 7.55 -5.44
N VAL A 36 -4.21 7.37 -6.22
CA VAL A 36 -4.79 6.07 -6.56
C VAL A 36 -5.06 6.01 -8.05
N THR A 37 -5.21 4.80 -8.58
CA THR A 37 -5.63 4.52 -9.95
C THR A 37 -6.69 3.42 -9.94
N LEU A 38 -7.62 3.46 -10.90
CA LEU A 38 -8.62 2.42 -11.08
C LEU A 38 -8.24 1.53 -12.26
N GLU A 39 -8.17 0.23 -12.03
CA GLU A 39 -7.97 -0.76 -13.08
C GLU A 39 -9.23 -1.61 -13.24
N GLN A 40 -9.56 -1.95 -14.48
CA GLN A 40 -10.65 -2.87 -14.79
C GLN A 40 -10.14 -4.31 -14.69
N CYS A 41 -10.68 -5.08 -13.75
CA CYS A 41 -10.43 -6.51 -13.68
C CYS A 41 -11.15 -7.24 -14.81
N ALA A 42 -10.53 -8.29 -15.32
CA ALA A 42 -11.10 -9.16 -16.37
C ALA A 42 -12.46 -9.77 -16.01
N ALA A 43 -12.81 -9.82 -14.72
CA ALA A 43 -14.11 -10.28 -14.21
C ALA A 43 -15.22 -9.20 -14.25
N GLY A 44 -14.99 -8.05 -14.89
CA GLY A 44 -15.96 -6.95 -15.00
C GLY A 44 -16.05 -6.04 -13.78
N GLY A 45 -15.23 -6.27 -12.75
CA GLY A 45 -15.11 -5.38 -11.58
C GLY A 45 -14.07 -4.28 -11.80
N ARG A 46 -14.21 -3.14 -11.11
CA ARG A 46 -13.15 -2.14 -10.97
C ARG A 46 -12.43 -2.33 -9.65
N ARG A 47 -11.10 -2.20 -9.65
CA ARG A 47 -10.27 -2.21 -8.45
C ARG A 47 -9.45 -0.95 -8.36
N ALA A 48 -9.37 -0.40 -7.16
CA ALA A 48 -8.48 0.71 -6.86
C ALA A 48 -7.10 0.19 -6.45
N TYR A 49 -6.05 0.84 -6.95
CA TYR A 49 -4.65 0.57 -6.62
C TYR A 49 -3.97 1.87 -6.21
N LEU A 50 -3.01 1.79 -5.28
CA LEU A 50 -2.15 2.93 -4.96
C LEU A 50 -1.17 3.19 -6.11
N THR A 51 -1.02 4.46 -6.47
CA THR A 51 0.10 4.91 -7.30
C THR A 51 1.39 4.93 -6.47
N ASP A 52 2.53 5.12 -7.12
CA ASP A 52 3.81 5.29 -6.42
C ASP A 52 3.82 6.55 -5.53
N GLU A 53 3.08 7.60 -5.93
CA GLU A 53 2.87 8.79 -5.12
C GLU A 53 2.04 8.47 -3.87
N GLY A 54 0.91 7.78 -4.02
CA GLY A 54 0.08 7.35 -2.90
C GLY A 54 0.81 6.46 -1.90
N ARG A 55 1.68 5.55 -2.40
CA ARG A 55 2.54 4.72 -1.55
C ARG A 55 3.54 5.55 -0.77
N THR A 56 4.27 6.45 -1.44
CA THR A 56 5.25 7.33 -0.80
C THR A 56 4.59 8.23 0.23
N PHE A 57 3.42 8.78 -0.10
CA PHE A 57 2.63 9.61 0.81
C PHE A 57 2.23 8.86 2.08
N LEU A 58 1.70 7.64 1.93
CA LEU A 58 1.38 6.79 3.07
C LEU A 58 2.63 6.37 3.84
N ASP A 59 3.76 6.09 3.19
CA ASP A 59 4.98 5.69 3.87
C ASP A 59 5.63 6.84 4.64
N VAL A 60 5.45 8.10 4.22
CA VAL A 60 5.88 9.28 4.99
C VAL A 60 5.00 9.50 6.23
N LEU A 61 3.68 9.37 6.09
CA LEU A 61 2.73 9.61 7.20
C LEU A 61 2.60 8.43 8.15
N HIS A 62 2.70 7.23 7.61
CA HIS A 62 2.55 5.96 8.31
C HIS A 62 3.48 4.93 7.66
N PRO A 63 4.80 5.01 7.93
CA PRO A 63 5.79 4.09 7.40
C PRO A 63 5.38 2.68 7.80
N SER A 64 4.77 1.95 6.87
CA SER A 64 4.26 0.62 7.16
C SER A 64 5.42 -0.34 6.93
N GLY A 65 6.41 -0.26 7.81
CA GLY A 65 7.77 -0.59 7.40
C GLY A 65 8.79 -0.72 8.53
N THR A 66 8.45 -1.42 9.60
CA THR A 66 9.44 -2.33 10.21
C THR A 66 9.22 -3.76 9.71
N ARG A 67 9.15 -3.96 8.39
CA ARG A 67 9.47 -5.28 7.85
C ARG A 67 10.99 -5.45 7.84
N ARG A 68 11.44 -6.03 8.95
CA ARG A 68 12.49 -7.05 9.02
C ARG A 68 13.76 -6.65 8.26
N ARG A 69 14.65 -5.99 9.01
CA ARG A 69 16.10 -6.10 8.83
C ARG A 69 16.39 -7.59 8.65
N SER A 70 16.44 -8.05 7.40
CA SER A 70 17.02 -9.33 7.06
C SER A 70 18.50 -9.11 7.31
N THR A 71 18.90 -9.26 8.57
CA THR A 71 20.28 -9.47 8.96
C THR A 71 20.72 -10.72 8.23
N ARG A 72 21.26 -10.46 7.03
CA ARG A 72 22.35 -11.17 6.39
C ARG A 72 23.03 -12.07 7.43
N MET A 73 22.74 -13.38 7.39
CA MET A 73 23.51 -14.37 8.13
C MET A 73 24.89 -14.41 7.48
N PRO A 74 25.99 -14.08 8.18
CA PRO A 74 27.31 -14.45 7.69
C PRO A 74 27.48 -15.94 7.97
N GLY A 75 27.67 -16.72 6.92
CA GLY A 75 28.25 -18.06 7.05
C GLY A 75 29.71 -17.96 7.48
N SER A 76 30.12 -18.89 8.37
CA SER A 76 31.49 -19.37 8.69
C SER A 76 31.56 -19.66 10.19
N GLY A 77 32.12 -20.76 10.71
CA GLY A 77 32.85 -21.88 10.14
C GLY A 77 32.80 -23.03 11.18
N SER A 78 32.90 -24.28 10.75
CA SER A 78 34.15 -25.06 10.82
C SER A 78 34.23 -25.85 12.13
N GLY A 79 34.41 -27.17 11.98
CA GLY A 79 34.12 -28.15 13.01
C GLY A 79 35.01 -28.13 14.24
N GLU A 80 34.46 -28.69 15.30
CA GLU A 80 35.20 -29.12 16.48
C GLU A 80 34.87 -30.61 16.66
N SER A 81 35.80 -31.45 16.23
CA SER A 81 35.88 -32.86 16.59
C SER A 81 37.30 -33.11 17.05
N THR A 82 37.49 -33.21 18.35
CA THR A 82 38.58 -33.94 18.99
C THR A 82 38.07 -34.43 20.34
#